data_AF-A0A699VGL9-F1
#
_entry.id   AF-A0A699VGL9-F1
#
_cell.length_a   1.000
_cell.length_b   1.000
_cell.length_c   1.000
_cell.angle_alpha   90.00
_cell.angle_beta   90.00
_cell.angle_gamma   90.00
#
_symmetry.space_group_name_H-M   'P 1'
#
loop_
_entity.id
_entity.type
_entity.pdbx_description
1 polymer ?
#
loop_
_entity_poly.entity_id
_entity_poly.type
_entity_poly.pdbx_seq_one_letter_code
_entity_poly.pdbx_strand_id
1 'polypeptide(L)'
;GAPAPPQSGPLVAFVAFSFAAFVFPPMTTRTKVLATLALGTLGLASFRAASDSERYFEIAKNLDIFATLFKEVNTYYVDEITPGKLVKTGIDGMLKSLDPYTNYIPEDDIEDFRTMTTGQY
;
A
#
# COMPACT_ATOMS: atom_id res chain seq x y z
N GLY A 1 31.80 -50.97 23.14
CA GLY A 1 32.37 -50.76 21.80
C GLY A 1 31.27 -50.23 20.91
N ALA A 2 31.44 -49.00 20.39
CA ALA A 2 30.48 -48.37 19.49
C ALA A 2 30.47 -49.07 18.10
N PRO A 3 29.37 -48.98 17.34
CA PRO A 3 29.04 -49.86 16.22
C PRO A 3 29.87 -49.56 14.96
N ALA A 4 30.22 -50.60 14.20
CA ALA A 4 30.69 -50.44 12.83
C ALA A 4 29.49 -50.11 11.92
N PRO A 5 29.52 -49.01 11.14
CA PRO A 5 28.42 -48.69 10.24
C PRO A 5 28.36 -49.66 9.04
N PRO A 6 27.16 -49.95 8.50
CA PRO A 6 27.01 -50.80 7.32
C PRO A 6 27.66 -50.13 6.10
N GLN A 7 28.50 -50.88 5.38
CA GLN A 7 29.08 -50.41 4.11
C GLN A 7 27.97 -50.26 3.07
N SER A 8 27.62 -49.01 2.77
CA SER A 8 26.69 -48.63 1.70
C SER A 8 27.31 -48.99 0.35
N GLY A 9 26.81 -50.05 -0.27
CA GLY A 9 27.24 -50.49 -1.60
C GLY A 9 26.92 -49.47 -2.72
N PRO A 10 27.51 -49.68 -3.92
CA PRO A 10 27.49 -48.73 -5.04
C PRO A 10 26.10 -48.41 -5.63
N LEU A 11 25.06 -49.16 -5.26
CA LEU A 11 23.71 -48.99 -5.81
C LEU A 11 23.04 -47.68 -5.37
N VAL A 12 23.37 -47.14 -4.19
CA VAL A 12 22.80 -45.88 -3.69
C VAL A 12 23.31 -44.66 -4.48
N ALA A 13 24.54 -44.73 -5.00
CA ALA A 13 25.13 -43.67 -5.81
C ALA A 13 24.50 -43.57 -7.21
N PHE A 14 24.05 -44.69 -7.79
CA PHE A 14 23.45 -44.71 -9.13
C PHE A 14 22.07 -44.04 -9.19
N VAL A 15 21.26 -44.18 -8.14
CA VAL A 15 19.90 -43.59 -8.11
C VAL A 15 19.94 -42.06 -7.97
N ALA A 16 20.92 -41.52 -7.25
CA ALA A 16 21.07 -40.07 -7.11
C ALA A 16 21.49 -39.39 -8.43
N PHE A 17 22.22 -40.09 -9.30
CA PHE A 17 22.74 -39.50 -10.55
C PHE A 17 21.66 -39.35 -11.63
N SER A 18 20.60 -40.16 -11.61
CA SER A 18 19.52 -40.10 -12.62
C SER A 18 18.44 -39.05 -12.33
N PHE A 19 18.29 -38.56 -11.10
CA PHE A 19 17.25 -37.58 -10.78
C PHE A 19 17.67 -36.12 -11.05
N ALA A 20 18.98 -35.83 -11.04
CA ALA A 20 19.50 -34.49 -11.28
C ALA A 20 19.47 -34.07 -12.77
N ALA A 21 19.42 -35.02 -13.70
CA ALA A 21 19.46 -34.73 -15.14
C ALA A 21 18.10 -34.33 -15.76
N PHE A 22 16.99 -34.46 -15.02
CA PHE A 22 15.64 -34.18 -15.54
C PHE A 22 15.07 -32.81 -15.11
N VAL A 23 15.68 -32.14 -14.13
CA VAL A 23 15.16 -30.86 -13.60
C VAL A 23 15.68 -29.63 -14.34
N PHE A 24 16.77 -29.76 -15.11
CA PHE A 24 17.32 -28.64 -15.89
C PHE A 24 17.65 -29.07 -17.32
N PRO A 25 16.82 -28.73 -18.33
CA PRO A 25 17.24 -28.88 -19.72
C PRO A 25 18.51 -28.02 -19.95
N PRO A 26 19.47 -28.45 -20.78
CA PRO A 26 20.64 -27.65 -21.11
C PRO A 26 20.20 -26.41 -21.90
N MET A 27 19.98 -25.30 -21.20
CA MET A 27 19.61 -24.04 -21.83
C MET A 27 20.75 -23.56 -22.72
N THR A 28 20.48 -23.49 -24.02
CA THR A 28 21.29 -22.76 -24.99
C THR A 28 21.42 -21.29 -24.54
N THR A 29 22.54 -20.65 -24.85
CA THR A 29 22.91 -19.30 -24.38
C THR A 29 21.79 -18.26 -24.61
N ARG A 30 20.96 -18.44 -25.64
CA ARG A 30 19.81 -17.58 -25.96
C ARG A 30 18.70 -17.64 -24.90
N THR A 31 18.39 -18.81 -24.35
CA THR A 31 17.37 -18.97 -23.31
C THR A 31 17.83 -18.37 -21.97
N LYS A 32 19.14 -18.44 -21.67
CA LYS A 32 19.72 -17.79 -20.49
C LYS A 32 19.63 -16.26 -20.56
N VAL A 33 19.89 -15.67 -21.72
CA VAL A 33 19.78 -14.22 -21.95
C VAL A 33 18.33 -13.73 -21.83
N LEU A 34 17.37 -14.50 -22.34
CA LEU A 34 15.95 -14.17 -22.18
C LEU A 34 15.50 -14.29 -20.71
N ALA A 35 15.98 -15.29 -19.98
CA ALA A 35 15.69 -15.45 -18.56
C ALA A 35 16.27 -14.31 -17.70
N THR A 36 17.49 -13.85 -17.98
CA THR A 36 18.08 -12.69 -17.25
C THR A 36 17.39 -11.38 -17.60
N LEU A 37 16.94 -11.18 -18.85
CA LEU A 37 16.17 -10.00 -19.23
C LEU A 37 14.80 -9.98 -18.53
N ALA A 38 14.12 -11.13 -18.45
CA ALA A 38 12.83 -11.27 -17.76
C ALA A 38 12.93 -11.09 -16.24
N LEU A 39 14.00 -11.58 -15.61
CA LEU A 39 14.29 -11.33 -14.19
C LEU A 39 14.64 -9.86 -13.94
N GLY A 40 15.36 -9.21 -14.85
CA GLY A 40 15.66 -7.79 -14.79
C GLY A 40 14.42 -6.91 -14.89
N THR A 41 13.49 -7.23 -15.80
CA THR A 41 12.22 -6.48 -15.94
C THR A 41 11.28 -6.72 -14.77
N LEU A 42 11.24 -7.92 -14.18
CA LEU A 42 10.50 -8.18 -12.94
C LEU A 42 11.09 -7.39 -11.75
N GLY A 43 12.43 -7.35 -11.62
CA GLY A 43 13.09 -6.60 -10.54
C GLY A 43 12.81 -5.10 -10.58
N LEU A 44 12.78 -4.51 -11.78
CA LEU A 44 12.42 -3.10 -11.98
C LEU A 44 10.95 -2.80 -11.68
N ALA A 45 10.04 -3.74 -11.95
CA ALA A 45 8.62 -3.58 -11.61
C ALA A 45 8.37 -3.63 -10.08
N SER A 46 9.09 -4.51 -9.36
CA SER A 46 8.98 -4.64 -7.90
C SER A 46 9.42 -3.37 -7.15
N PHE A 47 10.41 -2.64 -7.67
CA PHE A 47 10.88 -1.41 -7.01
C PHE A 47 9.86 -0.27 -7.07
N ARG A 48 9.06 -0.17 -8.14
CA ARG A 48 7.98 0.83 -8.25
C ARG A 48 6.79 0.54 -7.34
N ALA A 49 6.47 -0.74 -7.10
CA ALA A 49 5.38 -1.10 -6.20
C ALA A 49 5.69 -0.75 -4.72
N ALA A 50 6.95 -0.80 -4.31
CA ALA A 50 7.35 -0.44 -2.96
C ALA A 50 7.09 1.04 -2.64
N SER A 51 7.40 1.97 -3.55
CA SER A 51 7.23 3.41 -3.32
C SER A 51 5.77 3.85 -3.18
N ASP A 52 4.85 3.22 -3.92
CA ASP A 52 3.43 3.56 -3.81
C ASP A 52 2.84 3.03 -2.50
N SER A 53 3.22 1.81 -2.08
CA SER A 53 2.77 1.21 -0.83
C SER A 53 3.09 2.06 0.41
N GLU A 54 4.28 2.69 0.42
CA GLU A 54 4.71 3.54 1.53
C GLU A 54 3.88 4.82 1.65
N ARG A 55 3.54 5.46 0.53
CA ARG A 55 2.66 6.64 0.51
C ARG A 55 1.25 6.31 0.98
N TYR A 56 0.67 5.20 0.51
CA TYR A 56 -0.66 4.78 0.95
C TYR A 56 -0.68 4.44 2.45
N PHE A 57 0.38 3.78 2.94
CA PHE A 57 0.53 3.48 4.36
C PHE A 57 0.61 4.77 5.20
N GLU A 58 1.36 5.77 4.76
CA GLU A 58 1.45 7.06 5.45
C GLU A 58 0.10 7.80 5.49
N ILE A 59 -0.63 7.82 4.38
CA ILE A 59 -1.98 8.41 4.32
C ILE A 59 -2.93 7.72 5.30
N ALA A 60 -2.97 6.38 5.28
CA ALA A 60 -3.84 5.60 6.15
C ALA A 60 -3.54 5.87 7.64
N LYS A 61 -2.25 5.89 8.00
CA LYS A 61 -1.79 6.22 9.36
C LYS A 61 -2.24 7.62 9.79
N ASN A 62 -2.07 8.63 8.93
CA ASN A 62 -2.44 10.00 9.28
C ASN A 62 -3.97 10.17 9.40
N LEU A 63 -4.76 9.46 8.60
CA LEU A 63 -6.22 9.43 8.72
C LEU A 63 -6.69 8.75 10.02
N ASP A 64 -6.03 7.67 10.44
CA ASP A 64 -6.34 7.00 11.71
C ASP A 64 -6.06 7.91 12.91
N ILE A 65 -4.94 8.62 12.90
CA ILE A 65 -4.60 9.64 13.92
C ILE A 65 -5.67 10.74 13.95
N PHE A 66 -6.06 11.26 12.78
CA PHE A 66 -7.09 12.30 12.69
C PHE A 66 -8.44 11.82 13.25
N ALA A 67 -8.89 10.62 12.87
CA ALA A 67 -10.14 10.05 13.34
C ALA A 67 -10.13 9.81 14.85
N THR A 68 -9.00 9.37 15.40
CA THR A 68 -8.82 9.15 16.84
C THR A 68 -8.88 10.48 17.60
N LEU A 69 -8.13 11.49 17.16
CA LEU A 69 -8.14 12.82 17.76
C LEU A 69 -9.54 13.44 17.71
N PHE A 70 -10.23 13.31 16.58
CA PHE A 70 -11.60 13.81 16.43
C PHE A 70 -12.56 13.17 17.45
N LYS A 71 -12.48 11.85 17.65
CA LYS A 71 -13.29 11.14 18.65
C LYS A 71 -12.97 11.57 20.07
N GLU A 72 -11.68 11.72 20.39
CA GLU A 72 -11.24 12.15 21.72
C GLU A 72 -11.74 13.55 22.04
N VAL A 73 -11.57 14.50 21.12
CA VAL A 73 -12.12 15.85 21.27
C VAL A 73 -13.63 15.77 21.46
N ASN A 74 -14.35 15.09 20.58
CA ASN A 74 -15.81 14.97 20.69
C ASN A 74 -16.30 14.33 22.00
N THR A 75 -15.51 13.46 22.64
CA THR A 75 -15.91 12.70 23.84
C THR A 75 -15.49 13.38 25.13
N TYR A 76 -14.30 14.00 25.14
CA TYR A 76 -13.67 14.50 26.35
C TYR A 76 -13.63 16.03 26.45
N TYR A 77 -14.08 16.75 25.42
CA TYR A 77 -14.17 18.20 25.49
C TYR A 77 -15.30 18.63 26.41
N VAL A 78 -15.07 19.70 27.17
CA VAL A 78 -15.99 20.20 28.20
C VAL A 78 -17.20 20.89 27.58
N ASP A 79 -17.02 21.56 26.44
CA ASP A 79 -18.08 22.31 25.79
C ASP A 79 -18.80 21.48 24.72
N GLU A 80 -20.04 21.86 24.41
CA GLU A 80 -20.79 21.28 23.31
C GLU A 80 -20.10 21.59 21.97
N ILE A 81 -19.74 20.55 21.24
CA ILE A 81 -19.07 20.67 19.95
C ILE A 81 -19.97 20.12 18.85
N THR A 82 -20.13 20.91 17.79
CA THR A 82 -20.84 20.48 16.58
C THR A 82 -19.86 19.77 15.65
N PRO A 83 -19.99 18.45 15.43
CA PRO A 83 -19.07 17.66 14.60
C PRO A 83 -18.87 18.25 13.20
N GLY A 84 -19.96 18.67 12.56
CA GLY A 84 -19.93 19.25 11.22
C GLY A 84 -19.11 20.54 11.14
N LYS A 85 -19.23 21.42 12.14
CA LYS A 85 -18.48 22.68 12.19
C LYS A 85 -16.98 22.47 12.42
N LEU A 86 -16.62 21.50 13.27
CA LEU A 86 -15.22 21.13 13.50
C LEU A 86 -14.56 20.59 12.22
N VAL A 87 -15.21 19.64 11.56
CA VAL A 87 -14.70 19.06 10.31
C VAL A 87 -14.59 20.13 9.22
N LYS A 88 -15.62 20.98 9.06
CA LYS A 88 -15.58 22.11 8.11
C LYS A 88 -14.38 23.01 8.36
N THR A 89 -14.13 23.39 9.62
CA THR A 89 -12.98 24.23 9.99
C THR A 89 -11.65 23.58 9.63
N GLY A 90 -11.54 22.25 9.80
CA GLY A 90 -10.37 21.49 9.37
C GLY A 90 -10.19 21.48 7.85
N ILE A 91 -11.28 21.28 7.09
CA ILE A 91 -11.27 21.33 5.63
C ILE A 91 -10.89 22.72 5.12
N ASP A 92 -11.49 23.78 5.67
CA ASP A 92 -11.17 25.16 5.30
C ASP A 92 -9.69 25.48 5.57
N GLY A 93 -9.12 24.98 6.67
CA GLY A 93 -7.69 25.09 6.97
C GLY A 93 -6.80 24.37 5.96
N MET A 94 -7.17 23.13 5.57
CA MET A 94 -6.46 22.36 4.55
C MET A 94 -6.51 23.06 3.18
N LEU A 95 -7.70 23.49 2.75
CA LEU A 95 -7.89 24.15 1.45
C LEU A 95 -7.17 25.49 1.38
N LYS A 96 -7.26 26.32 2.43
CA LYS A 96 -6.57 27.62 2.48
C LYS A 96 -5.05 27.49 2.35
N SER A 97 -4.48 26.37 2.80
CA SER A 97 -3.03 26.10 2.66
C SER A 97 -2.60 25.74 1.24
N LEU A 98 -3.52 25.21 0.42
CA LEU A 98 -3.26 24.77 -0.95
C LEU A 98 -3.65 25.83 -1.97
N ASP A 99 -4.84 26.39 -1.81
CA ASP A 99 -5.42 27.39 -2.69
C ASP A 99 -6.39 28.32 -1.94
N PRO A 100 -6.07 29.63 -1.82
CA PRO A 100 -6.93 30.62 -1.16
C PRO A 100 -8.31 30.82 -1.82
N TYR A 101 -8.49 30.36 -3.06
CA TYR A 101 -9.73 30.56 -3.82
C TYR A 101 -10.68 29.37 -3.76
N THR A 102 -10.23 28.24 -3.21
CA THR A 102 -11.06 27.05 -3.06
C THR A 102 -11.75 27.04 -1.69
N ASN A 103 -13.09 27.00 -1.69
CA ASN A 103 -13.90 26.93 -0.48
C ASN A 103 -14.75 25.65 -0.49
N TYR A 104 -14.89 25.02 0.67
CA TYR A 104 -15.78 23.88 0.87
C TYR A 104 -17.18 24.34 1.29
N ILE A 105 -18.21 23.91 0.56
CA ILE A 105 -19.62 24.14 0.88
C ILE A 105 -20.19 22.85 1.47
N PRO A 106 -20.61 22.82 2.75
CA PRO A 106 -21.26 21.66 3.34
C PRO A 106 -22.65 21.46 2.74
N GLU A 107 -23.20 20.25 2.84
CA GLU A 107 -24.53 19.93 2.31
C GLU A 107 -25.63 20.81 2.91
N ASP A 108 -25.51 21.15 4.20
CA ASP A 108 -26.46 22.00 4.92
C ASP A 108 -26.56 23.42 4.30
N ASP A 109 -25.48 23.93 3.70
CA ASP A 109 -25.40 25.28 3.13
C ASP A 109 -25.63 25.29 1.59
N ILE A 110 -25.90 24.12 0.99
CA ILE A 110 -25.93 24.00 -0.47
C ILE A 110 -27.15 24.69 -1.09
N GLU A 111 -28.27 24.72 -0.37
CA GLU A 111 -29.50 25.38 -0.84
C GLU A 111 -29.29 26.89 -0.97
N ASP A 112 -28.75 27.52 0.08
CA ASP A 112 -28.40 28.94 0.08
C ASP A 112 -27.39 29.27 -1.02
N PHE A 113 -26.37 28.42 -1.20
CA PHE A 113 -25.38 28.60 -2.26
C PHE A 113 -26.01 28.54 -3.66
N ARG A 114 -26.98 27.63 -3.87
CA ARG A 114 -27.70 27.51 -5.15
C ARG A 114 -28.59 28.72 -5.38
N THR A 115 -29.29 29.22 -4.37
CA THR A 115 -30.11 30.44 -4.49
C THR A 115 -29.23 31.65 -4.85
N MET A 116 -28.08 31.82 -4.19
CA MET A 116 -27.14 32.90 -4.48
C MET A 116 -26.54 32.82 -5.90
N THR A 117 -26.30 31.60 -6.41
CA THR A 117 -25.63 31.41 -7.72
C THR A 117 -26.61 31.37 -8.89
N THR A 118 -27.79 30.77 -8.71
CA THR A 118 -28.79 30.57 -9.78
C THR A 118 -29.87 31.65 -9.81
N GLY A 119 -30.00 32.45 -8.74
CA GLY A 119 -30.98 33.52 -8.63
C GLY A 119 -32.44 33.05 -8.68
N GLN A 120 -32.69 31.75 -8.48
CA GLN A 120 -34.04 31.19 -8.47
C GLN A 120 -34.56 31.24 -7.03
N TYR A 121 -35.60 32.04 -6.81
CA TYR A 121 -36.45 32.04 -5.62
C TYR A 121 -37.74 31.26 -5.89
#